data_AF-A0A5K1FK13-F1
#
_entry.id   AF-A0A5K1FK13-F1
#
_cell.length_a   1.000
_cell.length_b   1.000
_cell.length_c   1.000
_cell.angle_alpha   90.00
_cell.angle_beta   90.00
_cell.angle_gamma   90.00
#
_symmetry.space_group_name_H-M   'P 1'
#
loop_
_entity.id
_entity.type
_entity.pdbx_description
1 polymer ?
#
loop_
_entity_poly.entity_id
_entity_poly.type
_entity_poly.pdbx_seq_one_letter_code
_entity_poly.pdbx_strand_id
1 'polypeptide(L)'
;VGPNKLLQIITHNVVVCKTVGWSLMSEFSHVFWTPYVAHTLNLALKDICSPPTEEQDPPRHELFSWIHDMEKDAINIRNFIVNHQHALSLFSSYLDIESC
;
A
#
# COMPACT_ATOMS: atom_id res chain seq x y z
N VAL A 1 25.27 -16.68 -10.12
CA VAL A 1 25.23 -15.21 -10.40
C VAL A 1 25.92 -14.52 -9.23
N GLY A 2 26.83 -13.57 -9.46
CA GLY A 2 27.66 -12.95 -8.39
C GLY A 2 27.37 -11.46 -8.20
N PRO A 3 27.91 -10.82 -7.14
CA PRO A 3 27.63 -9.42 -6.76
C PRO A 3 27.90 -8.41 -7.89
N ASN A 4 28.84 -8.71 -8.77
CA ASN A 4 29.24 -7.86 -9.91
C ASN A 4 28.16 -7.77 -11.01
N LYS A 5 27.08 -8.55 -10.93
CA LYS A 5 25.96 -8.53 -11.88
C LYS A 5 24.70 -7.89 -11.32
N LEU A 6 24.75 -7.38 -10.08
CA LEU A 6 23.61 -6.80 -9.40
C LEU A 6 23.69 -5.28 -9.52
N LEU A 7 22.70 -4.67 -10.17
CA LEU A 7 22.66 -3.23 -10.43
C LEU A 7 21.67 -2.50 -9.52
N GLN A 8 20.56 -3.15 -9.14
CA GLN A 8 19.53 -2.52 -8.34
C GLN A 8 18.95 -3.47 -7.30
N ILE A 9 18.79 -2.96 -6.08
CA ILE A 9 18.09 -3.61 -4.98
C ILE A 9 16.84 -2.80 -4.68
N ILE A 10 15.68 -3.47 -4.74
CA ILE A 10 14.39 -2.88 -4.37
C ILE A 10 13.90 -3.62 -3.13
N THR A 11 13.84 -2.92 -1.99
CA THR A 11 13.35 -3.52 -0.74
C THR A 11 12.28 -2.63 -0.10
N HIS A 12 11.54 -3.19 0.84
CA HIS A 12 10.51 -2.47 1.59
C HIS A 12 11.10 -1.24 2.31
N ASN A 13 10.33 -0.15 2.38
CA ASN A 13 10.66 1.08 3.10
C ASN A 13 10.69 0.97 4.65
N VAL A 14 11.06 -0.18 5.23
CA VAL A 14 11.23 -0.34 6.69
C VAL A 14 12.63 0.07 7.14
N VAL A 15 12.77 0.55 8.38
CA VAL A 15 14.03 1.06 8.94
C VAL A 15 15.19 0.09 8.74
N VAL A 16 14.98 -1.21 9.03
CA VAL A 16 16.02 -2.24 8.86
C VAL A 16 16.48 -2.38 7.40
N CYS A 17 15.54 -2.33 6.44
CA CYS A 17 15.85 -2.43 5.02
C CYS A 17 16.53 -1.17 4.48
N LYS A 18 16.24 0.01 5.04
CA LYS A 18 16.96 1.25 4.74
C LYS A 18 18.42 1.14 5.17
N THR A 19 18.66 0.72 6.41
CA THR A 19 20.02 0.57 6.95
C THR A 19 20.83 -0.42 6.12
N VAL A 20 20.27 -1.60 5.82
CA VAL A 20 20.93 -2.61 4.98
C VAL A 20 21.15 -2.11 3.55
N GLY A 21 20.16 -1.42 2.96
CA GLY A 21 20.29 -0.84 1.62
C GLY A 21 21.41 0.20 1.54
N TRP A 22 21.55 1.05 2.56
CA TRP A 22 22.63 2.03 2.66
C TRP A 22 24.00 1.40 2.86
N SER A 23 24.11 0.39 3.73
CA SER A 23 25.35 -0.36 3.91
C SER A 23 25.82 -1.01 2.61
N LEU A 24 24.89 -1.59 1.84
CA LEU A 24 25.21 -2.21 0.55
C LEU A 24 25.63 -1.19 -0.51
N MET A 25 24.99 -0.02 -0.58
CA MET A 25 25.44 1.06 -1.47
C MET A 25 26.83 1.60 -1.08
N SER A 26 27.18 1.56 0.21
CA SER A 26 28.50 1.95 0.70
C SER A 26 29.58 0.91 0.38
N GLU A 27 29.23 -0.39 0.38
CA GLU A 27 30.17 -1.48 0.12
C GLU A 27 30.35 -1.75 -1.38
N PHE A 28 29.30 -1.55 -2.18
CA PHE A 28 29.28 -1.80 -3.61
C PHE A 28 28.84 -0.57 -4.38
N SER A 29 29.81 0.21 -4.88
CA SER A 29 29.57 1.48 -5.58
C SER A 29 28.76 1.33 -6.88
N HIS A 30 28.65 0.12 -7.44
CA HIS A 30 27.86 -0.18 -8.63
C HIS A 30 26.42 -0.62 -8.34
N VAL A 31 26.04 -0.76 -7.06
CA VAL A 31 24.71 -1.19 -6.63
C VAL A 31 23.88 0.03 -6.23
N PHE A 32 22.69 0.17 -6.80
CA PHE A 32 21.72 1.18 -6.41
C PHE A 32 20.62 0.58 -5.54
N TRP A 33 20.28 1.24 -4.44
CA TRP A 33 19.13 0.86 -3.63
C TRP A 33 18.00 1.86 -3.82
N THR A 34 16.79 1.36 -4.06
CA THR A 34 15.58 2.17 -4.12
C THR A 34 14.50 1.55 -3.24
N PRO A 35 13.79 2.32 -2.41
CA PRO A 35 12.67 1.78 -1.65
C PRO A 35 11.55 1.33 -2.60
N TYR A 36 10.81 0.32 -2.19
CA TYR A 36 9.63 -0.16 -2.91
C TYR A 36 8.56 0.94 -2.95
N VAL A 37 8.52 1.66 -4.07
CA VAL A 37 7.74 2.89 -4.29
C VAL A 37 6.25 2.67 -4.01
N ALA A 38 5.70 1.53 -4.41
CA ALA A 38 4.29 1.21 -4.19
C ALA A 38 3.93 1.15 -2.69
N HIS A 39 4.83 0.66 -1.83
CA HIS A 39 4.59 0.67 -0.39
C HIS A 39 4.65 2.09 0.18
N THR A 40 5.61 2.92 -0.25
CA THR A 40 5.70 4.33 0.16
C THR A 40 4.45 5.11 -0.26
N LEU A 41 3.97 4.89 -1.49
CA LEU A 41 2.74 5.49 -1.98
C LEU A 41 1.53 5.05 -1.14
N ASN A 42 1.41 3.76 -0.85
CA ASN A 42 0.35 3.23 -0.01
C ASN A 42 0.37 3.83 1.41
N LEU A 43 1.54 4.03 2.01
CA LEU A 43 1.63 4.72 3.30
C LEU A 43 1.20 6.19 3.21
N ALA A 44 1.64 6.91 2.19
CA ALA A 44 1.25 8.30 1.99
C ALA A 44 -0.27 8.44 1.79
N LEU A 45 -0.88 7.55 1.01
CA LEU A 45 -2.32 7.51 0.82
C LEU A 45 -3.07 7.21 2.13
N LYS A 46 -2.59 6.25 2.93
CA LYS A 46 -3.18 5.94 4.24
C LYS A 46 -3.12 7.12 5.21
N ASP A 47 -2.01 7.87 5.22
CA ASP A 47 -1.87 9.07 6.06
C ASP A 47 -2.85 10.16 5.64
N ILE A 48 -3.05 10.36 4.33
CA ILE A 48 -4.05 11.30 3.79
C ILE A 48 -5.48 10.90 4.18
N CYS A 49 -5.79 9.61 4.17
CA CYS A 49 -7.10 9.09 4.58
C CYS A 49 -7.30 8.99 6.11
N SER A 50 -6.28 9.33 6.92
CA SER A 50 -6.32 9.25 8.37
C SER A 50 -6.09 10.63 9.01
N PRO A 51 -7.03 11.58 8.83
CA PRO A 51 -6.89 12.92 9.40
C PRO A 51 -6.83 12.88 10.93
N PRO A 52 -6.09 13.81 11.56
CA PRO A 52 -6.14 14.01 13.01
C PRO A 52 -7.54 14.47 13.43
N THR A 53 -7.88 14.34 14.71
CA THR A 53 -9.17 14.84 15.21
C THR A 53 -9.23 16.37 15.16
N GLU A 54 -10.45 16.92 15.11
CA GLU A 54 -10.67 18.38 15.13
C GLU A 54 -9.99 19.06 16.33
N GLU A 55 -9.92 18.39 17.46
CA GLU A 55 -9.26 18.86 18.68
C GLU A 55 -7.72 18.88 18.58
N GLN A 56 -7.14 17.96 17.81
CA GLN A 56 -5.69 17.79 17.69
C GLN A 56 -5.07 18.76 16.70
N ASP A 57 -5.72 18.94 15.54
CA ASP A 57 -5.24 19.79 14.46
C ASP A 57 -6.43 20.21 13.58
N PRO A 58 -7.15 21.28 13.97
CA PRO A 58 -8.35 21.74 13.26
C PRO A 58 -8.11 22.03 11.77
N PRO A 59 -7.03 22.74 11.36
CA PRO A 59 -6.75 22.99 9.95
C PRO A 59 -6.57 21.72 9.12
N ARG A 60 -5.87 20.72 9.67
CA ARG A 60 -5.64 19.45 8.98
C ARG A 60 -6.89 18.59 8.95
N HIS A 61 -7.68 18.60 10.02
CA HIS A 61 -8.98 17.93 10.06
C HIS A 61 -9.94 18.51 9.01
N GLU A 62 -10.06 19.84 8.91
CA GLU A 62 -10.90 20.50 7.91
C GLU A 62 -10.49 20.13 6.48
N LEU A 63 -9.19 20.08 6.20
CA LEU A 63 -8.68 19.80 4.85
C LEU A 63 -8.88 18.35 4.39
N PHE A 64 -8.77 17.37 5.31
CA PHE A 64 -8.67 15.95 4.97
C PHE A 64 -9.86 15.08 5.44
N SER A 65 -10.73 15.57 6.32
CA SER A 65 -11.91 14.83 6.83
C SER A 65 -12.78 14.22 5.73
N TRP A 66 -13.07 14.97 4.66
CA TRP A 66 -13.88 14.49 3.55
C TRP A 66 -13.29 13.26 2.83
N ILE A 67 -11.95 13.13 2.79
CA ILE A 67 -11.28 11.97 2.17
C ILE A 67 -11.50 10.72 3.02
N HIS A 68 -11.42 10.88 4.36
CA HIS A 68 -11.71 9.81 5.29
C HIS A 68 -13.14 9.31 5.16
N ASP A 69 -14.11 10.23 5.06
CA ASP A 69 -15.52 9.88 4.85
C ASP A 69 -15.73 9.14 3.53
N MET A 70 -15.11 9.61 2.45
CA MET A 70 -15.17 8.94 1.14
C MET A 70 -14.52 7.54 1.16
N GLU A 71 -13.40 7.36 1.86
CA GLU A 71 -12.77 6.05 2.06
C GLU A 71 -13.75 5.09 2.78
N LYS A 72 -14.36 5.57 3.87
CA LYS A 72 -15.34 4.80 4.64
C LYS A 72 -16.54 4.39 3.80
N ASP A 73 -17.06 5.30 2.98
CA ASP A 73 -18.17 5.01 2.07
C ASP A 73 -17.77 3.97 1.00
N ALA A 74 -16.58 4.09 0.41
CA ALA A 74 -16.07 3.11 -0.54
C ALA A 74 -15.94 1.71 0.09
N ILE A 75 -15.43 1.63 1.32
CA ILE A 75 -15.34 0.38 2.08
C ILE A 75 -16.73 -0.18 2.36
N ASN A 76 -17.70 0.66 2.75
CA ASN A 76 -19.08 0.24 3.00
C ASN A 76 -19.75 -0.30 1.74
N ILE A 77 -19.62 0.39 0.61
CA ILE A 77 -20.14 -0.05 -0.69
C ILE A 77 -19.50 -1.38 -1.08
N ARG A 78 -18.17 -1.49 -0.99
CA ARG A 78 -17.45 -2.74 -1.26
C ARG A 78 -17.98 -3.87 -0.38
N ASN A 79 -18.13 -3.63 0.92
CA ASN A 79 -18.62 -4.63 1.88
C ASN A 79 -20.06 -5.01 1.60
N PHE A 80 -20.91 -4.05 1.24
CA PHE A 80 -22.27 -4.32 0.79
C PHE A 80 -22.24 -5.26 -0.41
N ILE A 81 -21.49 -4.91 -1.47
CA ILE A 81 -21.40 -5.72 -2.69
C ILE A 81 -20.89 -7.12 -2.38
N VAL A 82 -19.73 -7.26 -1.71
CA VAL A 82 -19.11 -8.58 -1.50
C VAL A 82 -19.89 -9.49 -0.56
N ASN A 83 -20.63 -8.93 0.40
CA ASN A 83 -21.41 -9.69 1.37
C ASN A 83 -22.86 -9.89 0.91
N HIS A 84 -23.29 -9.22 -0.18
CA HIS A 84 -24.58 -9.49 -0.80
C HIS A 84 -24.56 -10.89 -1.42
N GLN A 85 -25.55 -11.72 -1.08
CA GLN A 85 -25.64 -13.13 -1.52
C GLN A 85 -25.46 -13.32 -3.04
N HIS A 86 -25.82 -12.31 -3.84
CA HIS A 86 -25.66 -12.33 -5.29
C HIS A 86 -24.20 -12.27 -5.75
N ALA A 87 -23.33 -11.47 -5.12
CA ALA A 87 -21.93 -11.42 -5.52
C ALA A 87 -21.20 -12.73 -5.22
N LEU A 88 -21.44 -13.31 -4.04
CA LEU A 88 -20.94 -14.65 -3.70
C LEU A 88 -21.44 -15.70 -4.69
N SER A 89 -22.73 -15.70 -5.03
CA SER A 89 -23.26 -16.64 -6.04
C SER A 89 -22.62 -16.44 -7.42
N LEU A 90 -22.31 -15.20 -7.79
CA LEU A 90 -21.68 -14.87 -9.06
C LEU A 90 -20.21 -15.33 -9.06
N PHE A 91 -19.44 -15.02 -8.02
CA PHE A 91 -18.07 -15.51 -7.87
C PHE A 91 -17.98 -17.04 -7.85
N SER A 92 -18.88 -17.72 -7.13
CA SER A 92 -18.97 -19.19 -7.14
C SER A 92 -19.32 -19.73 -8.53
N SER A 93 -20.26 -19.09 -9.23
CA SER A 93 -20.65 -19.52 -10.57
C SER A 93 -19.53 -19.42 -11.60
N TYR A 94 -18.56 -18.50 -11.42
CA TYR A 94 -17.39 -18.37 -12.30
C TYR A 94 -16.26 -19.36 -11.93
N LEU A 95 -16.13 -19.74 -10.66
CA LEU A 95 -15.14 -20.74 -10.20
C LEU A 95 -15.53 -22.17 -10.61
N ASP A 96 -16.83 -22.48 -10.66
CA ASP A 96 -17.32 -23.79 -11.14
C ASP A 96 -17.07 -24.01 -12.65
N ILE A 97 -16.77 -22.97 -13.43
CA ILE A 97 -16.53 -23.06 -14.89
C ILE A 97 -15.07 -23.44 -15.23
N GLU A 98 -14.17 -23.53 -14.24
CA GLU A 98 -12.75 -23.94 -14.43
C GLU A 98 -12.47 -25.42 -14.08
N SER A 99 -13.50 -26.24 -13.83
CA SER A 99 -13.32 -27.69 -13.57
C SER A 99 -13.66 -28.60 -14.77
N CYS A 100 -13.31 -28.19 -15.99
CA CYS A 100 -13.26 -29.05 -17.18
C CYS A 100 -11.86 -29.07 -17.81
#